data_AF-A0A1F9DES0-F1
#
_entry.id   AF-A0A1F9DES0-F1
#
_cell.length_a   1.000
_cell.length_b   1.000
_cell.length_c   1.000
_cell.angle_alpha   90.00
_cell.angle_beta   90.00
_cell.angle_gamma   90.00
#
_symmetry.space_group_name_H-M   'P 1'
#
loop_
_entity.id
_entity.type
_entity.pdbx_description
1 polymer ?
#
loop_
_entity_poly.entity_id
_entity_poly.type
_entity_poly.pdbx_seq_one_letter_code
_entity_poly.pdbx_strand_id
1 'polypeptide(L)'
;MLEQALDKIAEQIIALDEASLTQLRKRYLDRLFHFEPTKEWEKAVIIYFLINGVIAKNNLFNQHVVAGHTGETQKGPEKDPMGGKRGKLKVVK
;
A
#
# COMPACT_ATOMS: atom_id res chain seq x y z
N MET A 1 -11.60 24.65 15.59
CA MET A 1 -10.39 24.55 16.44
C MET A 1 -9.84 23.13 16.47
N LEU A 2 -10.61 22.12 16.91
CA LEU A 2 -10.16 20.72 16.94
C LEU A 2 -9.82 20.18 15.54
N GLU A 3 -10.71 20.39 14.57
CA GLU A 3 -10.51 19.94 13.19
C GLU A 3 -9.23 20.51 12.58
N GLN A 4 -8.99 21.81 12.71
CA GLN A 4 -7.74 22.45 12.26
C GLN A 4 -6.48 21.90 12.95
N ALA A 5 -6.60 21.45 14.21
CA ALA A 5 -5.48 20.82 14.90
C ALA A 5 -5.21 19.41 14.35
N LEU A 6 -6.28 18.64 14.10
CA LEU A 6 -6.19 17.32 13.48
C LEU A 6 -5.66 17.40 12.05
N ASP A 7 -6.08 18.40 11.29
CA ASP A 7 -5.62 18.68 9.92
C ASP A 7 -4.11 18.94 9.91
N LYS A 8 -3.62 19.84 10.78
CA LYS A 8 -2.17 20.07 10.95
C LYS A 8 -1.40 18.82 11.34
N ILE A 9 -1.96 17.99 12.21
CA ILE A 9 -1.33 16.70 12.58
C ILE A 9 -1.29 15.78 11.35
N ALA A 10 -2.37 15.72 10.57
CA ALA A 10 -2.45 14.91 9.36
C ALA A 10 -1.40 15.34 8.33
N GLU A 11 -1.27 16.65 8.06
CA GLU A 11 -0.25 17.21 7.16
C GLU A 11 1.16 16.80 7.60
N GLN A 12 1.45 16.86 8.90
CA GLN A 12 2.76 16.50 9.44
C GLN A 12 3.07 15.01 9.30
N ILE A 13 2.10 14.14 9.60
CA ILE A 13 2.34 12.68 9.60
C ILE A 13 2.33 12.08 8.19
N ILE A 14 1.65 12.68 7.22
CA ILE A 14 1.58 12.17 5.84
C ILE A 14 2.95 12.25 5.14
N ALA A 15 3.83 13.15 5.59
CA ALA A 15 5.17 13.35 5.04
C ALA A 15 6.21 12.34 5.57
N LEU A 16 5.84 11.48 6.53
CA LEU A 16 6.76 10.52 7.14
C LEU A 16 6.94 9.28 6.26
N ASP A 17 8.15 8.72 6.28
CA ASP A 17 8.47 7.50 5.51
C ASP A 17 8.04 6.22 6.24
N GLU A 18 7.53 5.26 5.48
CA GLU A 18 6.96 4.03 6.04
C GLU A 18 8.00 3.12 6.73
N ALA A 19 9.26 3.16 6.28
CA ALA A 19 10.33 2.36 6.85
C ALA A 19 10.63 2.80 8.30
N SER A 20 10.79 4.10 8.53
CA SER A 20 10.97 4.69 9.86
C SER A 20 9.76 4.44 10.77
N LEU A 21 8.55 4.53 10.22
CA LEU A 21 7.32 4.29 10.97
C LEU A 21 7.19 2.84 11.45
N THR A 22 7.67 1.86 10.69
CA THR A 22 7.58 0.44 11.05
C THR A 22 8.34 0.11 12.33
N GLN A 23 9.53 0.68 12.52
CA GLN A 23 10.31 0.47 13.73
C GLN A 23 9.65 1.14 14.94
N LEU A 24 9.15 2.37 14.75
CA LEU A 24 8.49 3.14 15.80
C LEU A 24 7.17 2.48 16.24
N ARG A 25 6.43 1.90 15.29
CA ARG A 25 5.19 1.15 15.55
C ARG A 25 5.40 0.02 16.55
N LYS A 26 6.48 -0.76 16.41
CA LYS A 26 6.78 -1.88 17.33
C LYS A 26 6.94 -1.41 18.77
N ARG A 27 7.71 -0.33 18.96
CA ARG A 27 7.92 0.27 20.29
C ARG A 27 6.61 0.72 20.94
N TYR A 28 5.73 1.39 20.18
CA TYR A 28 4.47 1.86 20.72
C TYR A 28 3.43 0.75 20.88
N LEU A 29 3.52 -0.31 20.08
CA LEU A 29 2.73 -1.54 20.27
C LEU A 29 3.06 -2.21 21.60
N ASP A 30 4.35 -2.36 21.92
CA ASP A 30 4.77 -2.92 23.21
C ASP A 30 4.23 -2.06 24.36
N ARG A 31 4.30 -0.74 24.24
CA ARG A 31 3.78 0.17 25.26
C ARG A 31 2.25 0.15 25.39
N LEU A 32 1.53 -0.12 24.30
CA LEU A 32 0.06 -0.26 24.32
C LEU A 32 -0.38 -1.44 25.20
N PHE A 33 0.35 -2.55 25.19
CA PHE A 33 0.04 -3.74 26.00
C PHE A 33 0.37 -3.58 27.50
N HIS A 34 1.18 -2.60 27.88
CA HIS A 34 1.54 -2.33 29.26
C HIS A 34 0.76 -1.12 29.78
N PHE A 35 -0.47 -1.36 30.23
CA PHE A 35 -1.34 -0.29 30.73
C PHE A 35 -0.72 0.45 31.92
N GLU A 36 -0.65 1.77 31.81
CA GLU A 36 -0.33 2.69 32.89
C GLU A 36 -1.35 3.84 32.85
N PRO A 37 -1.95 4.25 33.98
CA PRO A 37 -2.88 5.39 34.01
C PRO A 37 -2.11 6.72 33.97
N THR A 38 -1.29 6.91 32.93
CA THR A 38 -0.41 8.06 32.74
C THR A 38 -0.68 8.74 31.41
N LYS A 39 -0.41 10.04 31.36
CA LYS A 39 -0.53 10.83 30.12
C LYS A 39 0.44 10.31 29.04
N GLU A 40 1.57 9.75 29.46
CA GLU A 40 2.58 9.16 28.61
C GLU A 40 2.07 7.89 27.92
N TRP A 41 1.31 7.08 28.64
CA TRP A 41 0.64 5.91 28.05
C TRP A 41 -0.46 6.33 27.07
N GLU A 42 -1.31 7.29 27.42
CA GLU A 42 -2.33 7.82 26.50
C GLU A 42 -1.69 8.34 25.20
N LYS A 43 -0.59 9.10 25.31
CA LYS A 43 0.19 9.56 24.16
C LYS A 43 0.74 8.40 23.34
N ALA A 44 1.29 7.36 23.99
CA ALA A 44 1.82 6.19 23.31
C ALA A 44 0.75 5.48 22.47
N VAL A 45 -0.46 5.34 23.01
CA VAL A 45 -1.62 4.78 22.31
C VAL A 45 -2.01 5.64 21.10
N ILE A 46 -2.13 6.96 21.28
CA ILE A 46 -2.48 7.88 20.18
C ILE A 46 -1.43 7.80 19.07
N ILE A 47 -0.14 7.84 19.42
CA ILE A 47 0.95 7.75 18.44
C ILE A 47 0.91 6.42 17.68
N TYR A 48 0.66 5.30 18.35
CA TYR A 48 0.48 4.01 17.70
C TYR A 48 -0.61 4.04 16.61
N PHE A 49 -1.77 4.65 16.93
CA PHE A 49 -2.87 4.75 15.97
C PHE A 49 -2.60 5.75 14.83
N LEU A 50 -1.89 6.86 15.08
CA LEU A 50 -1.45 7.75 14.01
C LEU A 50 -0.53 7.03 13.02
N ILE A 51 0.43 6.24 13.52
CA ILE A 51 1.32 5.43 12.68
C ILE A 51 0.52 4.40 11.86
N ASN A 52 -0.42 3.70 12.50
CA ASN A 52 -1.28 2.75 11.79
C ASN A 52 -2.16 3.42 10.74
N GLY A 53 -2.63 4.64 10.99
CA GLY A 53 -3.36 5.44 10.01
C GLY A 53 -2.56 5.67 8.74
N VAL A 54 -1.29 6.04 8.86
CA VAL A 54 -0.40 6.23 7.70
C VAL A 54 -0.20 4.92 6.93
N ILE A 55 0.08 3.82 7.63
CA ILE A 55 0.29 2.51 6.99
C ILE A 55 -0.98 2.01 6.30
N ALA A 56 -2.14 2.16 6.95
CA ALA A 56 -3.43 1.80 6.36
C ALA A 56 -3.73 2.63 5.11
N LYS A 57 -3.47 3.95 5.16
CA LYS A 57 -3.62 4.86 4.02
C LYS A 57 -2.73 4.45 2.84
N ASN A 58 -1.47 4.11 3.12
CA ASN A 58 -0.53 3.67 2.08
C ASN A 58 -0.96 2.33 1.46
N ASN A 59 -1.38 1.37 2.28
CA ASN A 59 -1.91 0.10 1.78
C ASN A 59 -3.15 0.29 0.90
N LEU A 60 -4.07 1.16 1.30
CA LEU A 60 -5.25 1.49 0.51
C LEU A 60 -4.88 2.17 -0.81
N PHE A 61 -3.96 3.13 -0.78
CA PHE A 61 -3.46 3.80 -1.98
C PHE A 61 -2.82 2.80 -2.95
N ASN A 62 -1.96 1.91 -2.46
CA ASN A 62 -1.31 0.87 -3.26
C ASN A 62 -2.33 -0.08 -3.90
N GLN A 63 -3.39 -0.46 -3.18
CA GLN A 63 -4.47 -1.28 -3.73
C GLN A 63 -5.17 -0.58 -4.90
N HIS A 64 -5.50 0.71 -4.77
CA HIS A 64 -6.14 1.48 -5.84
C HIS A 64 -5.21 1.69 -7.04
N VAL A 65 -3.92 1.94 -6.81
CA VAL A 65 -2.93 2.10 -7.87
C VAL A 65 -2.72 0.80 -8.63
N VAL A 66 -2.54 -0.34 -7.94
CA VAL A 66 -2.42 -1.66 -8.57
C VAL A 66 -3.70 -2.00 -9.34
N ALA A 67 -4.88 -1.80 -8.73
CA ALA A 67 -6.17 -2.05 -9.38
C ALA A 67 -6.36 -1.19 -10.64
N GLY A 68 -5.96 0.08 -10.60
CA GLY A 68 -5.97 1.00 -11.75
C GLY A 68 -5.00 0.56 -12.85
N HIS A 69 -3.81 0.07 -12.49
CA HIS A 69 -2.84 -0.46 -13.47
C HIS A 69 -3.26 -1.81 -14.08
N THR A 70 -4.05 -2.63 -13.38
CA THR A 70 -4.68 -3.83 -13.99
C THR A 70 -5.81 -3.51 -14.97
N GLY A 71 -6.24 -2.24 -15.08
CA GLY A 71 -7.24 -1.78 -16.05
C GLY A 71 -6.69 -1.43 -17.44
N GLU A 72 -5.37 -1.34 -17.62
CA GLU A 72 -4.74 -0.91 -18.88
C GLU A 72 -3.87 -2.00 -19.54
N THR A 73 -4.19 -3.28 -19.33
CA THR A 73 -3.55 -4.38 -20.08
C THR A 73 -4.55 -5.34 -20.72
N GLN A 74 -5.58 -4.83 -21.41
CA GLN A 74 -6.30 -5.61 -22.42
C GLN A 74 -6.70 -4.76 -23.64
N LYS A 75 -5.74 -4.55 -24.55
CA LYS A 75 -5.95 -4.60 -26.01
C LYS A 75 -4.59 -4.68 -26.72
N GLY A 76 -3.91 -5.82 -26.53
CA GLY A 76 -2.92 -6.30 -27.51
C GLY A 76 -3.68 -6.85 -28.73
N PRO A 77 -3.18 -6.66 -29.96
CA PRO A 77 -3.96 -6.92 -31.15
C PRO A 77 -4.31 -8.40 -31.25
N GLU A 78 -5.59 -8.66 -31.47
CA GLU A 78 -6.15 -9.93 -31.88
C GLU A 78 -5.33 -10.47 -33.05
N LYS A 79 -4.46 -11.45 -32.78
CA LYS A 79 -3.80 -12.22 -33.83
C LYS A 79 -4.83 -13.21 -34.37
N ASP A 80 -5.51 -12.75 -35.40
CA ASP A 80 -6.28 -13.52 -36.36
C ASP A 80 -5.53 -14.83 -36.72
N PRO A 81 -6.08 -16.03 -36.45
CA PRO A 81 -5.45 -17.28 -36.82
C PRO A 81 -5.87 -17.65 -38.25
N MET A 82 -5.39 -16.89 -39.25
CA MET A 82 -5.54 -17.28 -40.65
C MET A 82 -4.18 -17.32 -41.36
N GLY A 83 -3.83 -18.50 -41.88
CA GLY A 83 -2.77 -18.64 -42.88
C GLY A 83 -1.69 -19.69 -42.61
N GLY A 84 -2.05 -20.89 -42.16
CA GLY A 84 -1.13 -22.04 -42.15
C GLY A 84 -0.76 -22.48 -43.57
N LYS A 85 0.30 -21.89 -44.16
CA LYS A 85 0.97 -22.42 -45.36
C LYS A 85 1.69 -23.72 -44.98
N ARG A 86 1.08 -24.86 -45.32
CA ARG A 86 1.69 -26.20 -45.26
C ARG A 86 2.94 -26.26 -46.15
N GLY A 87 4.12 -26.29 -45.53
CA GLY A 87 5.37 -26.64 -46.19
C GLY A 87 5.36 -28.12 -46.60
N LYS A 88 5.61 -28.40 -47.88
CA LYS A 88 5.74 -29.76 -48.42
C LYS A 88 7.10 -30.33 -48.03
N LEU A 89 7.12 -31.38 -47.21
CA LEU A 89 8.30 -32.23 -47.03
C LEU A 89 8.32 -33.29 -48.14
N LYS A 90 9.36 -33.30 -48.98
CA LYS A 90 9.62 -34.38 -49.94
C LYS A 90 10.43 -35.47 -49.24
N VAL A 91 9.90 -36.69 -49.23
CA VAL A 91 10.64 -37.91 -48.88
C VAL A 91 11.51 -38.28 -50.08
N VAL A 92 12.82 -38.43 -49.87
CA VAL A 92 13.73 -39.04 -50.85
C VAL A 92 13.88 -40.52 -50.50
N LYS A 93 13.74 -41.36 -51.52
CA LYS A 93 13.83 -42.83 -51.48
C LYS A 93 15.26 -43.27 -51.77
#